data_AF-M4C6T5-F1
#
_entry.id   AF-M4C6T5-F1
#
_cell.length_a   1.000
_cell.length_b   1.000
_cell.length_c   1.000
_cell.angle_alpha   90.00
_cell.angle_beta   90.00
_cell.angle_gamma   90.00
#
_symmetry.space_group_name_H-M   'P 1'
#
loop_
_entity.id
_entity.type
_entity.pdbx_description
1 polymer ?
#
loop_
_entity_poly.entity_id
_entity_poly.type
_entity_poly.pdbx_seq_one_letter_code
_entity_poly.pdbx_strand_id
1 'polypeptide(L)'
;MVSLTNTGLSVRGDRDRGIVVTGLSEHVVQSADQAEAILRAGAQVRATGSTSMNTRSSRSHAICTLKMELHDVSTVEGGTETRFSKLHLVDLAGSERVRRTNSAGVRFKEGVNINRGLLALGNVINALCKRSSTNPLTAHIPYRDSKLTRLFQDSLGGNSKTLMIACISPADVNYEETSTTLRYAIRARNIENRAVINKETTAASSVTRLKQQLAGVKSQLLQQTRGISNGPVQSELYDSNTPIEEQNHKLREELQLANSAKDEWKRIAGELEAKFEGVMKELQTLHEQATKKRAPRKRKARESYETMETLFSSSSDEEDNSEVDSDYVDGMDVYYSRHNKRRKRKQPSDVDRPESVDRDGQN
;
A
#
# COMPACT_ATOMS: atom_id res chain seq x y z
N MET A 1 11.52 8.65 -16.68
CA MET A 1 12.56 7.63 -16.98
C MET A 1 13.20 7.20 -15.68
N VAL A 2 13.17 5.91 -15.35
CA VAL A 2 13.87 5.38 -14.17
C VAL A 2 15.37 5.39 -14.47
N SER A 3 16.11 6.33 -13.87
CA SER A 3 17.56 6.36 -13.98
C SER A 3 18.15 5.21 -13.16
N LEU A 4 18.61 4.16 -13.85
CA LEU A 4 19.29 3.01 -13.25
C LEU A 4 20.80 3.31 -13.12
N THR A 5 21.17 4.20 -12.20
CA THR A 5 22.58 4.32 -11.82
C THR A 5 22.98 3.09 -11.02
N ASN A 6 23.77 2.21 -11.61
CA ASN A 6 24.27 0.97 -11.02
C ASN A 6 25.34 1.25 -9.93
N THR A 7 24.93 1.91 -8.85
CA THR A 7 25.72 2.05 -7.63
C THR A 7 25.43 0.86 -6.73
N GLY A 8 26.45 0.10 -6.35
CA GLY A 8 26.29 -1.10 -5.52
C GLY A 8 25.48 -0.83 -4.25
N LEU A 9 24.23 -1.29 -4.22
CA LEU A 9 23.30 -1.05 -3.12
C LEU A 9 23.75 -1.80 -1.86
N SER A 10 23.73 -1.10 -0.72
CA SER A 10 24.18 -1.64 0.58
C SER A 10 23.01 -1.80 1.55
N VAL A 11 22.91 -2.96 2.20
CA VAL A 11 21.91 -3.22 3.24
C VAL A 11 22.47 -2.77 4.59
N ARG A 12 21.80 -1.86 5.27
CA ARG A 12 22.18 -1.29 6.58
C ARG A 12 21.06 -1.43 7.58
N GLY A 13 21.40 -1.46 8.87
CA GLY A 13 20.43 -1.34 9.96
C GLY A 13 20.36 0.11 10.41
N ASP A 14 19.15 0.65 10.45
CA ASP A 14 18.82 1.96 10.97
C ASP A 14 18.08 1.76 12.31
N ARG A 15 18.41 2.58 13.32
CA ARG A 15 17.84 2.46 14.67
C ARG A 15 16.34 2.74 14.71
N ASP A 16 15.84 3.57 13.79
CA ASP A 16 14.45 4.01 13.77
C ASP A 16 13.66 3.34 12.65
N ARG A 17 14.29 3.14 11.49
CA ARG A 17 13.63 2.63 10.28
C ARG A 17 13.78 1.12 10.08
N GLY A 18 14.56 0.46 10.93
CA GLY A 18 14.89 -0.96 10.79
C GLY A 18 15.88 -1.20 9.66
N ILE A 19 15.73 -2.30 8.91
CA ILE A 19 16.64 -2.61 7.81
C ILE A 19 16.33 -1.74 6.59
N VAL A 20 17.35 -1.07 6.05
CA VAL A 20 17.26 -0.15 4.90
C VAL A 20 18.27 -0.49 3.81
N VAL A 21 17.92 -0.21 2.56
CA VAL A 21 18.81 -0.37 1.40
C VAL A 21 19.26 1.00 0.93
N THR A 22 20.53 1.34 1.18
CA THR A 22 21.09 2.64 0.81
C THR A 22 21.20 2.76 -0.71
N GLY A 23 20.67 3.86 -1.25
CA GLY A 23 20.66 4.14 -2.69
C GLY A 23 19.49 3.49 -3.47
N LEU A 24 18.57 2.80 -2.80
CA LEU A 24 17.37 2.27 -3.45
C LEU A 24 16.46 3.43 -3.84
N SER A 25 15.99 3.45 -5.09
CA SER A 25 15.07 4.48 -5.55
C SER A 25 13.71 4.33 -4.87
N GLU A 26 13.20 5.41 -4.30
CA GLU A 26 11.86 5.48 -3.72
C GLU A 26 11.03 6.48 -4.52
N HIS A 27 9.82 6.08 -4.92
CA HIS A 27 8.94 6.88 -5.77
C HIS A 27 7.62 7.10 -5.04
N VAL A 28 7.23 8.36 -4.88
CA VAL A 28 5.93 8.72 -4.31
C VAL A 28 4.86 8.46 -5.36
N VAL A 29 3.80 7.76 -4.97
CA VAL A 29 2.65 7.45 -5.82
C VAL A 29 1.37 7.94 -5.15
N GLN A 30 0.44 8.45 -5.95
CA GLN A 30 -0.82 9.03 -5.47
C GLN A 30 -2.05 8.21 -5.88
N SER A 31 -1.88 7.19 -6.72
CA SER A 31 -2.96 6.30 -7.15
C SER A 31 -2.48 4.85 -7.29
N ALA A 32 -3.44 3.92 -7.29
CA ALA A 32 -3.18 2.51 -7.56
C ALA A 32 -2.56 2.31 -8.96
N ASP A 33 -3.04 3.04 -9.96
CA ASP A 33 -2.52 2.97 -11.33
C ASP A 33 -1.06 3.39 -11.43
N GLN A 34 -0.65 4.42 -10.68
CA GLN A 34 0.76 4.84 -10.62
C GLN A 34 1.62 3.77 -9.95
N ALA A 35 1.14 3.19 -8.84
CA ALA A 35 1.84 2.09 -8.16
C ALA A 35 1.98 0.87 -9.09
N GLU A 36 0.91 0.52 -9.81
CA GLU A 36 0.91 -0.57 -10.78
C GLU A 36 1.86 -0.30 -11.95
N ALA A 37 1.89 0.92 -12.49
CA ALA A 37 2.80 1.28 -13.56
C ALA A 37 4.27 1.08 -13.15
N ILE A 38 4.64 1.46 -11.92
CA ILE A 38 5.99 1.21 -11.39
C ILE A 38 6.26 -0.29 -11.24
N LEU A 39 5.29 -1.04 -10.73
CA LEU A 39 5.41 -2.50 -10.59
C LEU A 39 5.62 -3.19 -11.96
N ARG A 40 4.83 -2.80 -12.97
CA ARG A 40 4.95 -3.30 -14.34
C ARG A 40 6.30 -2.93 -14.97
N ALA A 41 6.76 -1.69 -14.79
CA ALA A 41 8.07 -1.26 -15.27
C ALA A 41 9.21 -2.09 -14.62
N GLY A 42 9.14 -2.33 -13.31
CA GLY A 42 10.09 -3.20 -12.61
C GLY A 42 10.06 -4.64 -13.11
N ALA A 43 8.87 -5.19 -13.36
CA ALA A 43 8.70 -6.52 -13.91
C ALA A 43 9.27 -6.64 -15.34
N GLN A 44 9.08 -5.62 -16.18
CA GLN A 44 9.65 -5.58 -17.53
C GLN A 44 11.18 -5.56 -17.50
N VAL A 45 11.80 -4.73 -16.64
CA VAL A 45 13.26 -4.71 -16.49
C VAL A 45 13.80 -6.08 -16.04
N ARG A 46 13.07 -6.78 -15.17
CA ARG A 46 13.41 -8.15 -14.78
C ARG A 46 13.33 -9.12 -15.96
N ALA A 47 12.32 -8.97 -16.83
CA ALA A 47 12.11 -9.81 -18.01
C ALA A 47 13.12 -9.53 -19.15
N THR A 48 13.48 -8.28 -19.42
CA THR A 48 14.48 -7.93 -20.44
C THR A 48 15.89 -8.38 -20.04
N GLY A 49 16.14 -8.54 -18.74
CA GLY A 49 17.37 -9.16 -18.23
C GLY A 49 17.47 -10.68 -18.48
N SER A 50 16.41 -11.33 -18.95
CA SER A 50 16.39 -12.75 -19.36
C SER A 50 16.30 -12.88 -20.87
N THR A 51 17.43 -12.97 -21.56
CA THR A 51 17.48 -13.44 -22.95
C THR A 51 17.52 -14.97 -22.98
N SER A 52 17.05 -15.59 -24.06
CA SER A 52 16.77 -17.02 -24.29
C SER A 52 17.92 -18.02 -24.02
N MET A 53 19.10 -17.54 -23.62
CA MET A 53 20.27 -18.34 -23.25
C MET A 53 20.65 -18.23 -21.75
N ASN A 54 19.95 -17.37 -20.99
CA ASN A 54 20.16 -17.10 -19.57
C ASN A 54 18.79 -16.86 -18.89
N THR A 55 18.16 -17.91 -18.37
CA THR A 55 16.94 -17.81 -17.56
C THR A 55 17.29 -17.22 -16.18
N ARG A 56 17.64 -15.93 -16.16
CA ARG A 56 18.05 -15.18 -14.95
C ARG A 56 16.88 -14.96 -13.99
N SER A 57 15.64 -15.01 -14.49
CA SER A 57 14.41 -14.81 -13.72
C SER A 57 14.19 -15.86 -12.63
N SER A 58 14.51 -17.14 -12.89
CA SER A 58 14.47 -18.23 -11.89
C SER A 58 15.62 -18.16 -10.89
N ARG A 59 16.59 -17.30 -11.15
CA ARG A 59 17.87 -17.22 -10.48
C ARG A 59 18.06 -15.91 -9.69
N SER A 60 17.02 -15.10 -9.56
CA SER A 60 17.05 -13.84 -8.83
C SER A 60 15.82 -13.68 -7.94
N HIS A 61 15.99 -13.09 -6.76
CA HIS A 61 14.88 -12.67 -5.91
C HIS A 61 14.41 -11.27 -6.34
N ALA A 62 13.10 -11.07 -6.43
CA ALA A 62 12.50 -9.76 -6.62
C ALA A 62 11.75 -9.34 -5.35
N ILE A 63 11.96 -8.10 -4.90
CA ILE A 63 11.29 -7.55 -3.73
C ILE A 63 10.75 -6.18 -4.13
N CYS A 64 9.43 -6.04 -4.12
CA CYS A 64 8.75 -4.75 -4.20
C CYS A 64 8.30 -4.34 -2.80
N THR A 65 8.53 -3.09 -2.42
CA THR A 65 8.13 -2.57 -1.11
C THR A 65 7.22 -1.37 -1.30
N LEU A 66 6.00 -1.49 -0.81
CA LEU A 66 5.05 -0.38 -0.71
C LEU A 66 5.11 0.16 0.72
N LYS A 67 5.43 1.44 0.87
CA LYS A 67 5.39 2.13 2.16
C LYS A 67 4.14 3.00 2.18
N MET A 68 3.34 2.86 3.22
CA MET A 68 2.11 3.63 3.40
C MET A 68 2.19 4.37 4.72
N GLU A 69 1.86 5.66 4.66
CA GLU A 69 1.78 6.56 5.79
C GLU A 69 0.34 7.05 5.89
N LEU A 70 -0.24 6.91 7.07
CA LEU A 70 -1.60 7.37 7.36
C LEU A 70 -1.51 8.43 8.45
N HIS A 71 -1.91 9.65 8.13
CA HIS A 71 -2.05 10.72 9.10
C HIS A 71 -3.49 10.73 9.61
N ASP A 72 -3.67 10.29 10.84
CA ASP A 72 -4.93 10.34 11.55
C ASP A 72 -5.00 11.68 12.31
N VAL A 73 -5.89 12.56 11.84
CA VAL A 73 -6.17 13.82 12.53
C VAL A 73 -7.19 13.50 13.61
N SER A 74 -6.74 13.06 14.78
CA SER A 74 -7.65 12.76 15.88
C SER A 74 -8.36 14.05 16.30
N THR A 75 -9.68 14.07 16.17
CA THR A 75 -10.55 15.22 16.45
C THR A 75 -10.71 15.51 17.94
N VAL A 76 -10.29 14.60 18.82
CA VAL A 76 -10.64 14.62 20.25
C VAL A 76 -9.55 15.24 21.14
N GLU A 77 -8.26 15.22 20.74
CA GLU A 77 -7.17 15.78 21.57
C GLU A 77 -6.13 16.60 20.77
N GLY A 78 -6.42 16.95 19.52
CA GLY A 78 -5.53 17.82 18.73
C GLY A 78 -4.15 17.23 18.41
N GLY A 79 -3.95 15.95 18.70
CA GLY A 79 -2.77 15.17 18.35
C GLY A 79 -2.91 14.58 16.95
N THR A 80 -1.89 14.77 16.13
CA THR A 80 -1.76 14.07 14.84
C THR A 80 -1.07 12.74 15.12
N GLU A 81 -1.80 11.62 15.00
CA GLU A 81 -1.21 10.29 15.05
C GLU A 81 -0.80 9.90 13.63
N THR A 82 0.47 9.57 13.44
CA THR A 82 0.92 9.04 12.14
C THR A 82 1.17 7.55 12.28
N ARG A 83 0.55 6.76 11.41
CA ARG A 83 0.74 5.31 11.34
C ARG A 83 1.54 4.96 10.09
N PHE A 84 2.49 4.04 10.26
CA PHE A 84 3.33 3.56 9.16
C PHE A 84 3.09 2.08 8.92
N SER A 85 3.03 1.70 7.65
CA SER A 85 3.02 0.29 7.25
C SER A 85 3.91 0.06 6.04
N LYS A 86 4.50 -1.13 6.00
CA LYS A 86 5.34 -1.61 4.90
C LYS A 86 4.75 -2.92 4.41
N LEU A 87 4.45 -2.99 3.13
CA LEU A 87 4.06 -4.22 2.45
C LEU A 87 5.22 -4.66 1.55
N HIS A 88 5.77 -5.83 1.85
CA HIS A 88 6.76 -6.48 1.00
C HIS A 88 6.07 -7.52 0.12
N LEU A 89 6.18 -7.35 -1.20
CA LEU A 89 5.82 -8.36 -2.20
C LEU A 89 7.11 -9.01 -2.68
N VAL A 90 7.26 -10.30 -2.39
CA VAL A 90 8.51 -11.04 -2.59
C VAL A 90 8.26 -12.19 -3.56
N ASP A 91 9.06 -12.24 -4.62
CA ASP A 91 9.19 -13.40 -5.50
C ASP A 91 10.60 -13.97 -5.36
N LEU A 92 10.68 -15.19 -4.84
CA LEU A 92 11.96 -15.84 -4.56
C LEU A 92 12.48 -16.57 -5.80
N ALA A 93 13.80 -16.67 -5.92
CA ALA A 93 14.44 -17.57 -6.87
C ALA A 93 13.96 -19.02 -6.64
N GLY A 94 14.08 -19.83 -7.69
CA GLY A 94 13.71 -21.24 -7.67
C GLY A 94 14.37 -22.01 -6.53
N SER A 95 13.59 -22.83 -5.84
CA SER A 95 14.06 -23.64 -4.69
C SER A 95 14.82 -24.89 -5.10
N GLU A 96 14.88 -25.20 -6.40
CA GLU A 96 15.50 -26.39 -6.93
C GLU A 96 17.01 -26.43 -6.69
N ARG A 97 17.54 -27.66 -6.60
CA ARG A 97 18.97 -27.88 -6.40
C ARG A 97 19.75 -27.69 -7.70
N VAL A 98 20.82 -26.88 -7.64
CA VAL A 98 21.75 -26.61 -8.76
C VAL A 98 22.27 -27.89 -9.44
N ARG A 99 22.46 -28.99 -8.69
CA ARG A 99 22.94 -30.27 -9.24
C ARG A 99 22.04 -30.87 -10.33
N ARG A 100 20.74 -30.58 -10.37
CA ARG A 100 19.84 -31.04 -11.44
C ARG A 100 19.95 -30.22 -12.72
N THR A 101 20.62 -29.07 -12.70
CA THR A 101 20.60 -28.09 -13.80
C THR A 101 21.70 -28.29 -14.86
N ASN A 102 22.47 -29.39 -14.82
CA ASN A 102 23.58 -29.71 -15.77
C ASN A 102 24.49 -28.51 -16.13
N SER A 103 24.60 -27.54 -15.23
CA SER A 103 25.25 -26.25 -15.49
C SER A 103 26.71 -26.32 -15.06
N ALA A 104 27.64 -26.43 -16.01
CA ALA A 104 29.08 -26.42 -15.73
C ALA A 104 29.68 -25.00 -15.66
N GLY A 105 30.82 -24.85 -14.98
CA GLY A 105 31.64 -23.63 -15.00
C GLY A 105 31.04 -22.42 -14.24
N VAL A 106 31.04 -21.24 -14.87
CA VAL A 106 30.57 -19.97 -14.28
C VAL A 106 29.11 -20.05 -13.82
N ARG A 107 28.27 -20.80 -14.55
CA ARG A 107 26.86 -21.02 -14.21
C ARG A 107 26.68 -21.83 -12.91
N PHE A 108 27.61 -22.74 -12.60
CA PHE A 108 27.61 -23.46 -11.33
C PHE A 108 27.91 -22.52 -10.16
N LYS A 109 28.94 -21.67 -10.30
CA LYS A 109 29.31 -20.68 -9.28
C LYS A 109 28.19 -19.66 -9.04
N GLU A 110 27.49 -19.25 -10.10
CA GLU A 110 26.31 -18.38 -10.01
C GLU A 110 25.16 -19.08 -9.27
N GLY A 111 24.81 -20.31 -9.65
CA GLY A 111 23.77 -21.11 -8.97
C GLY A 111 24.06 -21.31 -7.48
N VAL A 112 25.32 -21.53 -7.10
CA VAL A 112 25.74 -21.62 -5.70
C VAL A 112 25.49 -20.30 -4.95
N ASN A 113 25.81 -19.16 -5.56
CA ASN A 113 25.59 -17.85 -4.94
C ASN A 113 24.10 -17.50 -4.78
N ILE A 114 23.25 -17.94 -5.70
CA ILE A 114 21.80 -17.75 -5.62
C ILE A 114 21.21 -18.62 -4.51
N ASN A 115 21.57 -19.90 -4.50
CA ASN A 115 21.09 -20.83 -3.48
C ASN A 115 21.63 -20.50 -2.08
N ARG A 116 22.70 -19.70 -1.97
CA ARG A 116 23.16 -19.16 -0.68
C ARG A 116 22.05 -18.36 0.02
N GLY A 117 21.27 -17.56 -0.71
CA GLY A 117 20.15 -16.80 -0.14
C GLY A 117 19.06 -17.71 0.42
N LEU A 118 18.62 -18.69 -0.37
CA LEU A 118 17.59 -19.66 0.03
C LEU A 118 18.06 -20.61 1.13
N LEU A 119 19.33 -21.02 1.11
CA LEU A 119 19.94 -21.83 2.17
C LEU A 119 19.97 -21.05 3.49
N ALA A 120 20.44 -19.79 3.46
CA ALA A 120 20.42 -18.92 4.63
C ALA A 120 18.99 -18.74 5.17
N LEU A 121 18.02 -18.55 4.27
CA LEU A 121 16.60 -18.48 4.63
C LEU A 121 16.13 -19.75 5.35
N GLY A 122 16.47 -20.93 4.80
CA GLY A 122 16.19 -22.21 5.46
C GLY A 122 16.82 -22.36 6.84
N ASN A 123 18.05 -21.88 7.03
CA ASN A 123 18.73 -21.88 8.32
C ASN A 123 18.05 -20.97 9.34
N VAL A 124 17.63 -19.77 8.91
CA VAL A 124 16.85 -18.84 9.75
C VAL A 124 15.54 -19.47 10.19
N ILE A 125 14.77 -20.07 9.26
CA ILE A 125 13.51 -20.75 9.58
C ILE A 125 13.74 -21.88 10.59
N ASN A 126 14.73 -22.74 10.36
CA ASN A 126 15.04 -23.83 11.27
C ASN A 126 15.43 -23.33 12.68
N ALA A 127 16.20 -22.23 12.75
CA ALA A 127 16.60 -21.63 14.02
C ALA A 127 15.40 -21.03 14.77
N LEU A 128 14.49 -20.36 14.05
CA LEU A 128 13.26 -19.80 14.62
C LEU A 128 12.31 -20.88 15.14
N CYS A 129 12.14 -21.99 14.42
CA CYS A 129 11.36 -23.13 14.90
C CYS A 129 11.94 -23.73 16.19
N LYS A 130 13.26 -23.88 16.29
CA LYS A 130 13.94 -24.41 17.49
C LYS A 130 13.82 -23.47 18.70
N ARG A 131 13.79 -22.15 18.44
CA ARG A 131 13.63 -21.12 19.49
C ARG A 131 12.27 -21.16 20.16
N SER A 132 11.21 -21.58 19.46
CA SER A 132 9.88 -21.80 20.06
C SER A 132 9.91 -22.97 21.08
N SER A 133 10.80 -23.94 20.91
CA SER A 133 10.88 -25.15 21.76
C SER A 133 11.96 -25.12 22.86
N THR A 134 12.86 -24.14 22.85
CA THR A 134 13.98 -24.02 23.80
C THR A 134 14.09 -22.60 24.34
N ASN A 135 14.88 -22.36 25.39
CA ASN A 135 14.90 -21.08 26.11
C ASN A 135 15.05 -19.87 25.15
N PRO A 136 14.04 -18.97 25.02
CA PRO A 136 13.92 -18.02 23.90
C PRO A 136 15.03 -16.94 23.83
N LEU A 137 15.89 -16.85 24.84
CA LEU A 137 16.85 -15.76 25.02
C LEU A 137 18.28 -16.09 24.51
N THR A 138 18.59 -17.35 24.17
CA THR A 138 19.97 -17.77 23.87
C THR A 138 20.19 -18.24 22.42
N ALA A 139 19.15 -18.46 21.64
CA ALA A 139 19.29 -18.95 20.26
C ALA A 139 19.60 -17.79 19.29
N HIS A 140 20.86 -17.70 18.84
CA HIS A 140 21.27 -16.80 17.77
C HIS A 140 20.60 -17.18 16.43
N ILE A 141 19.86 -16.24 15.84
CA ILE A 141 19.24 -16.42 14.52
C ILE A 141 20.16 -15.81 13.43
N PRO A 142 20.60 -16.58 12.44
CA PRO A 142 21.64 -16.18 11.49
C PRO A 142 21.12 -15.29 10.35
N TYR A 143 20.41 -14.20 10.66
CA TYR A 143 19.91 -13.29 9.62
C TYR A 143 21.02 -12.68 8.77
N ARG A 144 22.25 -12.58 9.30
CA ARG A 144 23.39 -11.94 8.64
C ARG A 144 24.04 -12.77 7.53
N ASP A 145 23.71 -14.05 7.41
CA ASP A 145 24.35 -14.98 6.47
C ASP A 145 24.09 -14.64 4.99
N SER A 146 23.01 -13.88 4.71
CA SER A 146 22.70 -13.37 3.38
C SER A 146 22.05 -11.98 3.42
N LYS A 147 22.15 -11.21 2.33
CA LYS A 147 21.42 -9.94 2.19
C LYS A 147 19.90 -10.16 2.25
N LEU A 148 19.41 -11.27 1.72
CA LEU A 148 17.99 -11.64 1.70
C LEU A 148 17.42 -11.80 3.11
N THR A 149 18.08 -12.62 3.94
CA THR A 149 17.67 -12.86 5.33
C THR A 149 17.78 -11.61 6.20
N ARG A 150 18.71 -10.70 5.89
CA ARG A 150 18.76 -9.39 6.55
C ARG A 150 17.54 -8.54 6.20
N LEU A 151 17.10 -8.54 4.94
CA LEU A 151 15.90 -7.82 4.51
C LEU A 151 14.62 -8.39 5.15
N PHE A 152 14.58 -9.69 5.44
CA PHE A 152 13.42 -10.36 6.04
C PHE A 152 13.47 -10.49 7.55
N GLN A 153 14.37 -9.77 8.22
CA GLN A 153 14.49 -9.82 9.67
C GLN A 153 13.18 -9.42 10.38
N ASP A 154 12.45 -8.45 9.82
CA ASP A 154 11.14 -8.05 10.36
C ASP A 154 10.03 -9.06 10.01
N SER A 155 10.14 -9.72 8.85
CA SER A 155 9.14 -10.68 8.33
C SER A 155 9.23 -12.06 8.99
N LEU A 156 10.39 -12.49 9.46
CA LEU A 156 10.58 -13.83 10.04
C LEU A 156 10.97 -13.70 11.51
N GLY A 157 10.02 -13.88 12.43
CA GLY A 157 10.22 -13.75 13.88
C GLY A 157 10.24 -12.30 14.40
N GLY A 158 9.81 -11.33 13.59
CA GLY A 158 9.84 -9.90 13.90
C GLY A 158 8.45 -9.24 13.95
N ASN A 159 8.44 -7.92 13.74
CA ASN A 159 7.22 -7.11 13.69
C ASN A 159 6.63 -7.10 12.27
N SER A 160 5.94 -8.18 11.90
CA SER A 160 5.28 -8.27 10.60
C SER A 160 4.16 -9.30 10.62
N LYS A 161 3.10 -9.04 9.84
CA LYS A 161 2.16 -10.09 9.42
C LYS A 161 2.73 -10.70 8.15
N THR A 162 3.16 -11.96 8.21
CA THR A 162 3.85 -12.64 7.12
C THR A 162 3.03 -13.80 6.59
N LEU A 163 2.83 -13.81 5.27
CA LEU A 163 2.19 -14.88 4.52
C LEU A 163 3.22 -15.50 3.60
N MET A 164 3.34 -16.83 3.64
CA MET A 164 4.15 -17.60 2.71
C MET A 164 3.23 -18.37 1.77
N ILE A 165 3.43 -18.22 0.46
CA ILE A 165 2.76 -19.01 -0.58
C ILE A 165 3.76 -20.03 -1.10
N ALA A 166 3.46 -21.31 -0.91
CA ALA A 166 4.28 -22.42 -1.37
C ALA A 166 3.75 -22.93 -2.72
N CYS A 167 4.40 -22.54 -3.81
CA CYS A 167 4.05 -23.00 -5.16
C CYS A 167 4.65 -24.39 -5.41
N ILE A 168 3.82 -25.36 -5.77
CA ILE A 168 4.22 -26.74 -6.03
C ILE A 168 3.74 -27.22 -7.40
N SER A 169 4.40 -28.24 -7.93
CA SER A 169 3.99 -28.91 -9.17
C SER A 169 3.36 -30.27 -8.84
N PRO A 170 2.22 -30.62 -9.46
CA PRO A 170 1.60 -31.93 -9.29
C PRO A 170 2.27 -33.05 -10.11
N ALA A 171 3.24 -32.72 -10.97
CA ALA A 171 3.87 -33.70 -11.85
C ALA A 171 4.85 -34.61 -11.09
N ASP A 172 4.81 -35.92 -11.40
CA ASP A 172 5.64 -36.94 -10.73
C ASP A 172 7.14 -36.65 -10.83
N VAL A 173 7.60 -36.10 -11.95
CA VAL A 173 9.00 -35.71 -12.19
C VAL A 173 9.52 -34.65 -11.19
N ASN A 174 8.60 -33.95 -10.53
CA ASN A 174 8.86 -32.90 -9.54
C ASN A 174 8.56 -33.34 -8.11
N TYR A 175 8.19 -34.61 -7.86
CA TYR A 175 7.80 -35.12 -6.55
C TYR A 175 8.78 -34.73 -5.42
N GLU A 176 10.09 -34.91 -5.64
CA GLU A 176 11.13 -34.58 -4.64
C GLU A 176 11.18 -33.10 -4.27
N GLU A 177 11.03 -32.21 -5.27
CA GLU A 177 11.05 -30.76 -5.05
C GLU A 177 9.75 -30.31 -4.38
N THR A 178 8.60 -30.83 -4.81
CA THR A 178 7.29 -30.60 -4.19
C THR A 178 7.31 -31.04 -2.71
N SER A 179 7.85 -32.22 -2.41
CA SER A 179 8.00 -32.73 -1.04
C SER A 179 8.91 -31.83 -0.19
N THR A 180 10.01 -31.35 -0.78
CA THR A 180 10.93 -30.42 -0.10
C THR A 180 10.27 -29.08 0.21
N THR A 181 9.55 -28.50 -0.74
CA THR A 181 8.80 -27.24 -0.59
C THR A 181 7.72 -27.34 0.48
N LEU A 182 6.96 -28.45 0.51
CA LEU A 182 5.93 -28.68 1.54
C LEU A 182 6.55 -28.80 2.94
N ARG A 183 7.63 -29.55 3.11
CA ARG A 183 8.35 -29.64 4.40
C ARG A 183 8.91 -28.28 4.82
N TYR A 184 9.31 -27.45 3.87
CA TYR A 184 9.76 -26.08 4.14
C TYR A 184 8.60 -25.21 4.64
N ALA A 185 7.45 -25.25 3.97
CA ALA A 185 6.25 -24.52 4.36
C ALA A 185 5.72 -24.93 5.75
N ILE A 186 5.74 -26.23 6.06
CA ILE A 186 5.34 -26.75 7.38
C ILE A 186 6.23 -26.16 8.49
N ARG A 187 7.54 -26.05 8.25
CA ARG A 187 8.46 -25.42 9.21
C ARG A 187 8.18 -23.92 9.34
N ALA A 188 8.04 -23.22 8.21
CA ALA A 188 7.75 -21.79 8.19
C ALA A 188 6.46 -21.44 8.94
N ARG A 189 5.42 -22.30 8.86
CA ARG A 189 4.15 -22.16 9.59
C ARG A 189 4.33 -22.07 11.11
N ASN A 190 5.36 -22.69 11.66
CA ASN A 190 5.61 -22.72 13.11
C ASN A 190 6.42 -21.50 13.60
N ILE A 191 6.69 -20.51 12.73
CA ILE A 191 7.34 -19.28 13.12
C ILE A 191 6.30 -18.33 13.72
N GLU A 192 6.58 -17.84 14.92
CA GLU A 192 5.74 -16.84 15.59
C GLU A 192 6.31 -15.44 15.38
N ASN A 193 5.50 -14.58 14.75
CA ASN A 193 5.79 -13.16 14.63
C ASN A 193 5.05 -12.37 15.71
N ARG A 194 5.65 -11.25 16.15
CA ARG A 194 5.03 -10.32 17.10
C ARG A 194 4.70 -9.01 16.39
N ALA A 195 3.59 -9.00 15.64
CA ALA A 195 3.13 -7.82 14.93
C ALA A 195 2.54 -6.77 15.89
N VAL A 196 3.03 -5.54 15.80
CA VAL A 196 2.60 -4.37 16.57
C VAL A 196 2.32 -3.23 15.60
N ILE A 197 1.33 -2.38 15.90
CA ILE A 197 1.00 -1.23 15.06
C ILE A 197 2.14 -0.21 15.16
N ASN A 198 2.74 0.15 14.02
CA ASN A 198 3.76 1.19 13.98
C ASN A 198 3.09 2.56 14.04
N LYS A 199 3.16 3.19 15.20
CA LYS A 199 2.59 4.51 15.48
C LYS A 199 3.72 5.44 15.88
N GLU A 200 3.72 6.63 15.30
CA GLU A 200 4.51 7.75 15.77
C GLU A 200 3.56 8.74 16.45
N THR A 201 3.60 8.74 17.79
CA THR A 201 2.81 9.67 18.59
C THR A 201 3.50 11.03 18.57
N THR A 202 3.10 11.85 17.61
CA THR A 202 3.49 13.25 17.42
C THR A 202 4.97 13.49 17.08
N ALA A 203 5.22 14.33 16.07
CA ALA A 203 6.52 14.96 15.81
C ALA A 203 7.16 15.57 17.08
N ALA A 204 6.37 15.89 18.11
CA ALA A 204 6.86 16.35 19.41
C ALA A 204 7.75 15.32 20.14
N SER A 205 7.49 14.01 20.05
CA SER A 205 8.32 12.99 20.72
C SER A 205 9.66 12.77 19.99
N SER A 206 9.63 12.77 18.66
CA SER A 206 10.80 12.69 17.77
C SER A 206 11.65 13.95 17.87
N VAL A 207 11.03 15.14 17.90
CA VAL A 207 11.69 16.44 18.17
C VAL A 207 12.26 16.48 19.59
N THR A 208 11.56 15.94 20.59
CA THR A 208 12.08 15.86 21.97
C THR A 208 13.29 14.94 22.06
N ARG A 209 13.24 13.78 21.37
CA ARG A 209 14.35 12.83 21.31
C ARG A 209 15.54 13.42 20.55
N LEU A 210 15.31 14.08 19.42
CA LEU A 210 16.34 14.81 18.67
C LEU A 210 16.93 15.95 19.50
N LYS A 211 16.11 16.71 20.23
CA LYS A 211 16.57 17.75 21.17
C LYS A 211 17.42 17.17 22.30
N GLN A 212 17.04 16.02 22.86
CA GLN A 212 17.85 15.32 23.87
C GLN A 212 19.18 14.81 23.31
N GLN A 213 19.19 14.27 22.09
CA GLN A 213 20.43 13.88 21.41
C GLN A 213 21.32 15.09 21.13
N LEU A 214 20.74 16.21 20.69
CA LEU A 214 21.45 17.46 20.42
C LEU A 214 22.04 18.04 21.72
N ALA A 215 21.30 18.00 22.83
CA ALA A 215 21.79 18.38 24.15
C ALA A 215 22.94 17.47 24.63
N GLY A 216 22.83 16.17 24.42
CA GLY A 216 23.89 15.20 24.76
C GLY A 216 25.18 15.44 23.97
N VAL A 217 25.07 15.63 22.65
CA VAL A 217 26.22 15.94 21.79
C VAL A 217 26.82 17.30 22.13
N LYS A 218 26.00 18.32 22.42
CA LYS A 218 26.46 19.64 22.85
C LYS A 218 27.23 19.57 24.17
N SER A 219 26.77 18.76 25.12
CA SER A 219 27.46 18.52 26.40
C SER A 219 28.81 17.80 26.22
N GLN A 220 28.87 16.80 25.32
CA GLN A 220 30.11 16.10 24.98
C GLN A 220 31.12 17.03 24.30
N LEU A 221 30.67 17.91 23.40
CA LEU A 221 31.52 18.94 22.79
C LEU A 221 32.08 19.88 23.87
N LEU A 222 31.22 20.39 24.76
CA LEU A 222 31.61 21.27 25.87
C LEU A 222 32.60 20.61 26.83
N GLN A 223 32.48 19.31 27.10
CA GLN A 223 33.46 18.57 27.89
C GLN A 223 34.79 18.39 27.16
N GLN A 224 34.79 18.17 25.85
CA GLN A 224 36.02 18.13 25.05
C GLN A 224 36.70 19.50 24.96
N THR A 225 35.94 20.61 24.93
CA THR A 225 36.50 21.96 24.93
C THR A 225 37.08 22.37 26.28
N ARG A 226 36.59 21.82 27.41
CA ARG A 226 37.13 22.10 28.76
C ARG A 226 38.50 21.49 29.04
N GLY A 227 39.00 20.58 28.19
CA GLY A 227 40.35 20.03 28.27
C GLY A 227 41.44 20.92 27.62
N ILE A 228 41.06 22.02 26.98
CA ILE A 228 41.98 22.99 26.37
C ILE A 228 41.89 24.27 27.20
N SER A 229 42.89 24.50 28.04
CA SER A 229 42.99 25.67 28.90
C SER A 229 43.19 26.97 28.10
N ASN A 230 42.41 27.98 28.48
CA ASN A 230 42.65 29.43 28.38
C ASN A 230 43.22 29.99 27.05
N GLY A 231 42.32 30.41 26.17
CA GLY A 231 42.56 31.31 25.04
C GLY A 231 41.25 32.03 24.62
N PRO A 232 41.28 33.06 23.75
CA PRO A 232 40.20 34.03 23.51
C PRO A 232 38.95 33.47 22.81
N VAL A 233 38.81 32.14 22.75
CA VAL A 233 37.73 31.39 22.09
C VAL A 233 36.38 31.60 22.77
N GLN A 234 36.36 31.97 24.05
CA GLN A 234 35.13 32.15 24.80
C GLN A 234 34.35 33.40 24.38
N SER A 235 35.02 34.44 23.86
CA SER A 235 34.36 35.67 23.38
C SER A 235 33.68 35.48 22.02
N GLU A 236 34.31 34.74 21.10
CA GLU A 236 33.75 34.47 19.77
C GLU A 236 32.53 33.52 19.81
N LEU A 237 32.49 32.61 20.80
CA LEU A 237 31.35 31.70 21.03
C LEU A 237 30.10 32.40 21.59
N TYR A 238 30.25 33.51 22.31
CA TYR A 238 29.10 34.31 22.76
C TYR A 238 28.55 35.16 21.60
N ASP A 239 29.43 35.75 20.77
CA ASP A 239 29.02 36.53 19.60
C ASP A 239 28.40 35.69 18.47
N SER A 240 28.75 34.41 18.35
CA SER A 240 28.14 33.51 17.35
C SER A 240 26.85 32.84 17.84
N ASN A 241 26.50 32.94 19.13
CA ASN A 241 25.22 32.45 19.66
C ASN A 241 24.08 33.48 19.59
N THR A 242 24.39 34.79 19.58
CA THR A 242 23.36 35.86 19.50
C THR A 242 22.49 35.78 18.23
N PRO A 243 23.01 35.56 17.00
CA PRO A 243 22.16 35.40 15.82
C PRO A 243 21.32 34.11 15.85
N ILE A 244 21.83 33.06 16.51
CA ILE A 244 21.10 31.78 16.69
C ILE A 244 19.96 31.96 17.71
N GLU A 245 20.18 32.72 18.78
CA GLU A 245 19.15 33.04 19.77
C GLU A 245 18.06 33.94 19.17
N GLU A 246 18.43 34.91 18.34
CA GLU A 246 17.47 35.71 17.56
C GLU A 246 16.67 34.86 16.57
N GLN A 247 17.29 33.94 15.84
CA GLN A 247 16.57 33.02 14.96
C GLN A 247 15.62 32.10 15.75
N ASN A 248 16.03 31.63 16.93
CA ASN A 248 15.16 30.83 17.80
C ASN A 248 13.99 31.64 18.36
N HIS A 249 14.18 32.93 18.63
CA HIS A 249 13.10 33.82 19.04
C HIS A 249 12.08 34.00 17.90
N LYS A 250 12.55 34.32 16.70
CA LYS A 250 11.69 34.44 15.50
C LYS A 250 10.92 33.15 15.22
N LEU A 251 11.58 32.00 15.29
CA LEU A 251 10.95 30.69 15.12
C LEU A 251 9.87 30.41 16.18
N ARG A 252 10.04 30.88 17.43
CA ARG A 252 9.02 30.74 18.48
C ARG A 252 7.81 31.61 18.20
N GLU A 253 8.01 32.83 17.73
CA GLU A 253 6.91 33.73 17.31
C GLU A 253 6.15 33.16 16.11
N GLU A 254 6.86 32.66 15.09
CA GLU A 254 6.24 31.96 13.95
C GLU A 254 5.46 30.73 14.38
N LEU A 255 5.98 29.95 15.34
CA LEU A 255 5.29 28.78 15.87
C LEU A 255 4.03 29.17 16.66
N GLN A 256 4.07 30.29 17.37
CA GLN A 256 2.92 30.82 18.10
C GLN A 256 1.83 31.29 17.12
N LEU A 257 2.20 31.99 16.06
CA LEU A 257 1.30 32.39 14.96
C LEU A 257 0.71 31.17 14.23
N ALA A 258 1.52 30.15 13.97
CA ALA A 258 1.07 28.92 13.33
C ALA A 258 0.07 28.15 14.23
N ASN A 259 0.30 28.14 15.55
CA ASN A 259 -0.63 27.53 16.50
C ASN A 259 -1.94 28.31 16.61
N SER A 260 -1.93 29.64 16.63
CA SER A 260 -3.18 30.42 16.64
C SER A 260 -3.96 30.23 15.32
N ALA A 261 -3.27 30.20 14.18
CA ALA A 261 -3.91 29.87 12.90
C ALA A 261 -4.48 28.45 12.88
N LYS A 262 -3.78 27.47 13.47
CA LYS A 262 -4.28 26.09 13.62
C LYS A 262 -5.57 26.03 14.44
N ASP A 263 -5.66 26.79 15.51
CA ASP A 263 -6.87 26.83 16.35
C ASP A 263 -8.05 27.48 15.62
N GLU A 264 -7.81 28.53 14.83
CA GLU A 264 -8.83 29.09 13.94
C GLU A 264 -9.31 28.08 12.89
N TRP A 265 -8.37 27.36 12.25
CA TRP A 265 -8.71 26.33 11.26
C TRP A 265 -9.53 25.19 11.86
N LYS A 266 -9.23 24.76 13.09
CA LYS A 266 -10.04 23.76 13.80
C LYS A 266 -11.46 24.26 14.04
N ARG A 267 -11.63 25.53 14.40
CA ARG A 267 -12.96 26.13 14.60
C ARG A 267 -13.76 26.12 13.30
N ILE A 268 -13.15 26.55 12.19
CA ILE A 268 -13.79 26.56 10.87
C ILE A 268 -14.15 25.14 10.42
N ALA A 269 -13.25 24.17 10.63
CA ALA A 269 -13.51 22.78 10.28
C ALA A 269 -14.70 22.20 11.06
N GLY A 270 -14.78 22.46 12.38
CA GLY A 270 -15.91 22.02 13.20
C GLY A 270 -17.24 22.67 12.78
N GLU A 271 -17.23 23.96 12.43
CA GLU A 271 -18.42 24.63 11.88
C GLU A 271 -18.87 24.03 10.55
N LEU A 272 -17.92 23.67 9.67
CA LEU A 272 -18.22 23.07 8.37
C LEU A 272 -18.77 21.65 8.54
N GLU A 273 -18.20 20.86 9.46
CA GLU A 273 -18.67 19.51 9.77
C GLU A 273 -20.09 19.52 10.34
N ALA A 274 -20.39 20.44 11.27
CA ALA A 274 -21.74 20.64 11.78
C ALA A 274 -22.75 21.02 10.68
N LYS A 275 -22.34 21.86 9.72
CA LYS A 275 -23.17 22.20 8.54
C LYS A 275 -23.39 20.98 7.64
N PHE A 276 -22.36 20.21 7.36
CA PHE A 276 -22.48 18.98 6.56
C PHE A 276 -23.43 17.97 7.21
N GLU A 277 -23.33 17.78 8.52
CA GLU A 277 -24.22 16.87 9.23
C GLU A 277 -25.68 17.34 9.23
N GLY A 278 -25.91 18.66 9.31
CA GLY A 278 -27.23 19.26 9.10
C GLY A 278 -27.80 18.94 7.71
N VAL A 279 -27.01 19.19 6.65
CA VAL A 279 -27.41 18.91 5.27
C VAL A 279 -27.69 17.42 5.05
N MET A 280 -26.88 16.53 5.64
CA MET A 280 -27.08 15.08 5.53
C MET A 280 -28.37 14.62 6.19
N LYS A 281 -28.73 15.18 7.36
CA LYS A 281 -30.01 14.91 8.01
C LYS A 281 -31.19 15.40 7.16
N GLU A 282 -31.09 16.59 6.58
CA GLU A 282 -32.10 17.08 5.64
C GLU A 282 -32.26 16.15 4.43
N LEU A 283 -31.17 15.72 3.80
CA LEU A 283 -31.17 14.77 2.69
C LEU A 283 -31.82 13.43 3.05
N GLN A 284 -31.53 12.90 4.25
CA GLN A 284 -32.14 11.67 4.74
C GLN A 284 -33.65 11.82 4.92
N THR A 285 -34.10 12.92 5.56
CA THR A 285 -35.54 13.16 5.74
C THR A 285 -36.26 13.35 4.40
N LEU A 286 -35.64 14.05 3.44
CA LEU A 286 -36.18 14.23 2.09
C LEU A 286 -36.29 12.89 1.35
N HIS A 287 -35.27 12.03 1.48
CA HIS A 287 -35.27 10.69 0.91
C HIS A 287 -36.39 9.83 1.52
N GLU A 288 -36.57 9.87 2.84
CA GLU A 288 -37.61 9.12 3.53
C GLU A 288 -39.02 9.61 3.16
N GLN A 289 -39.21 10.92 2.99
CA GLN A 289 -40.47 11.47 2.48
C GLN A 289 -40.73 11.03 1.03
N ALA A 290 -39.71 10.98 0.18
CA ALA A 290 -39.82 10.54 -1.20
C ALA A 290 -40.12 9.03 -1.32
N THR A 291 -39.54 8.18 -0.46
CA THR A 291 -39.83 6.74 -0.42
C THR A 291 -41.23 6.46 0.11
N LYS A 292 -41.66 7.14 1.18
CA LYS A 292 -43.04 7.09 1.71
C LYS A 292 -44.08 7.53 0.66
N LYS A 293 -43.77 8.52 -0.19
CA LYS A 293 -44.63 8.92 -1.34
C LYS A 293 -44.59 7.93 -2.53
N ARG A 294 -43.49 7.19 -2.73
CA ARG A 294 -43.35 6.18 -3.81
C ARG A 294 -44.02 4.85 -3.47
N ALA A 295 -44.02 4.43 -2.20
CA ALA A 295 -44.64 3.19 -1.75
C ALA A 295 -46.13 3.04 -2.15
N PRO A 296 -47.03 4.02 -1.91
CA PRO A 296 -48.43 3.91 -2.31
C PRO A 296 -48.63 3.99 -3.83
N ARG A 297 -47.76 4.68 -4.57
CA ARG A 297 -47.83 4.73 -6.05
C ARG A 297 -47.45 3.39 -6.69
N LYS A 298 -46.44 2.69 -6.14
CA LYS A 298 -46.09 1.33 -6.56
C LYS A 298 -47.17 0.32 -6.20
N ARG A 299 -47.80 0.46 -5.03
CA ARG A 299 -48.90 -0.42 -4.60
C ARG A 299 -50.13 -0.26 -5.48
N LYS A 300 -50.56 0.98 -5.76
CA LYS A 300 -51.65 1.26 -6.70
C LYS A 300 -51.35 0.76 -8.12
N ALA A 301 -50.11 0.90 -8.60
CA ALA A 301 -49.72 0.38 -9.91
C ALA A 301 -49.76 -1.15 -9.97
N ARG A 302 -49.38 -1.84 -8.88
CA ARG A 302 -49.45 -3.30 -8.78
C ARG A 302 -50.89 -3.80 -8.67
N GLU A 303 -51.71 -3.17 -7.83
CA GLU A 303 -53.15 -3.46 -7.71
C GLU A 303 -53.85 -3.26 -9.07
N SER A 304 -53.54 -2.18 -9.81
CA SER A 304 -54.06 -1.99 -11.17
C SER A 304 -53.58 -3.04 -12.17
N TYR A 305 -52.34 -3.53 -12.06
CA TYR A 305 -51.83 -4.62 -12.92
C TYR A 305 -52.51 -5.96 -12.60
N GLU A 306 -52.64 -6.32 -11.32
CA GLU A 306 -53.31 -7.54 -10.88
C GLU A 306 -54.80 -7.52 -11.28
N THR A 307 -55.47 -6.37 -11.18
CA THR A 307 -56.87 -6.21 -11.62
C THR A 307 -57.01 -6.36 -13.15
N MET A 308 -56.04 -5.83 -13.90
CA MET A 308 -56.01 -5.96 -15.36
C MET A 308 -55.77 -7.41 -15.79
N GLU A 309 -54.85 -8.11 -15.12
CA GLU A 309 -54.55 -9.52 -15.37
C GLU A 309 -55.75 -10.44 -15.09
N THR A 310 -56.49 -10.19 -14.00
CA THR A 310 -57.73 -10.92 -13.72
C THR A 310 -58.84 -10.65 -14.74
N LEU A 311 -58.95 -9.40 -15.23
CA LEU A 311 -59.91 -9.04 -16.28
C LEU A 311 -59.58 -9.76 -17.60
N PHE A 312 -58.30 -9.81 -17.98
CA PHE A 312 -57.82 -10.52 -19.17
C PHE A 312 -57.98 -12.04 -19.07
N SER A 313 -57.79 -12.64 -17.89
CA SER A 313 -58.05 -14.06 -17.67
C SER A 313 -59.55 -14.37 -17.69
N SER A 314 -60.41 -13.51 -17.14
CA SER A 314 -61.86 -13.71 -17.18
C SER A 314 -62.49 -13.46 -18.55
N SER A 315 -61.83 -12.70 -19.44
CA SER A 315 -62.30 -12.47 -20.82
C SER A 315 -61.77 -13.51 -21.82
N SER A 316 -60.93 -14.45 -21.38
CA SER A 316 -60.37 -15.51 -22.25
C SER A 316 -61.22 -16.78 -22.25
N ASP A 317 -62.20 -16.89 -21.34
CA ASP A 317 -63.07 -18.07 -21.20
C ASP A 317 -64.46 -17.88 -21.86
N GLU A 318 -64.76 -16.71 -22.42
CA GLU A 318 -65.96 -16.47 -23.22
C GLU A 318 -65.59 -15.89 -24.60
N GLU A 319 -66.09 -16.55 -25.65
CA GLU A 319 -66.10 -16.18 -27.07
C GLU A 319 -64.96 -16.71 -27.97
N ASP A 320 -65.15 -18.01 -28.27
CA ASP A 320 -64.96 -18.59 -29.60
C ASP A 320 -65.76 -17.80 -30.66
N ASN A 321 -65.13 -17.52 -31.81
CA ASN A 321 -65.69 -16.94 -33.05
C ASN A 321 -66.27 -15.50 -33.04
N SER A 322 -65.46 -14.51 -33.44
CA SER A 322 -65.59 -13.80 -34.75
C SER A 322 -64.72 -12.53 -34.83
N GLU A 323 -64.24 -12.24 -36.05
CA GLU A 323 -63.37 -11.15 -36.55
C GLU A 323 -63.07 -9.94 -35.62
N VAL A 324 -61.78 -9.69 -35.37
CA VAL A 324 -61.30 -8.48 -34.67
C VAL A 324 -60.75 -7.44 -35.64
N ASP A 325 -61.32 -6.26 -35.52
CA ASP A 325 -61.10 -5.01 -36.26
C ASP A 325 -59.70 -4.37 -36.05
N SER A 326 -59.25 -3.63 -37.06
CA SER A 326 -57.86 -3.16 -37.26
C SER A 326 -57.36 -2.01 -36.35
N ASP A 327 -58.11 -1.58 -35.33
CA ASP A 327 -57.81 -0.35 -34.59
C ASP A 327 -57.09 -0.55 -33.23
N TYR A 328 -56.74 -1.79 -32.85
CA TYR A 328 -56.10 -2.07 -31.55
C TYR A 328 -54.56 -1.96 -31.53
N VAL A 329 -53.93 -1.66 -32.67
CA VAL A 329 -52.46 -1.72 -32.81
C VAL A 329 -51.77 -0.36 -32.52
N ASP A 330 -52.48 0.75 -32.54
CA ASP A 330 -51.87 2.11 -32.45
C ASP A 330 -51.51 2.54 -31.01
N GLY A 331 -52.11 1.91 -29.99
CA GLY A 331 -51.88 2.26 -28.58
C GLY A 331 -50.54 1.79 -28.00
N MET A 332 -49.94 0.73 -28.56
CA MET A 332 -48.77 0.06 -27.98
C MET A 332 -47.45 0.74 -28.41
N ASP A 333 -47.40 1.32 -29.61
CA ASP A 333 -46.22 2.00 -30.15
C ASP A 333 -45.91 3.35 -29.48
N VAL A 334 -46.95 4.03 -28.98
CA VAL A 334 -46.80 5.29 -28.24
C VAL A 334 -46.15 5.08 -26.87
N TYR A 335 -46.39 3.93 -26.23
CA TYR A 335 -45.82 3.60 -24.92
C TYR A 335 -44.32 3.26 -25.01
N TYR A 336 -43.91 2.45 -25.99
CA TYR A 336 -42.51 2.09 -26.21
C TYR A 336 -41.64 3.28 -26.63
N SER A 337 -42.18 4.18 -27.46
CA SER A 337 -41.46 5.37 -27.93
C SER A 337 -41.16 6.40 -26.81
N ARG A 338 -42.06 6.56 -25.82
CA ARG A 338 -41.85 7.46 -24.68
C ARG A 338 -40.85 6.92 -23.65
N HIS A 339 -40.77 5.60 -23.47
CA HIS A 339 -39.83 4.98 -22.53
C HIS A 339 -38.37 5.06 -23.02
N ASN A 340 -38.13 4.92 -24.32
CA ASN A 340 -36.78 5.00 -24.89
C ASN A 340 -36.20 6.43 -24.93
N LYS A 341 -37.04 7.47 -25.11
CA LYS A 341 -36.59 8.87 -25.05
C LYS A 341 -36.12 9.31 -23.65
N ARG A 342 -36.65 8.71 -22.57
CA ARG A 342 -36.24 9.03 -21.18
C ARG A 342 -34.92 8.40 -20.77
N ARG A 343 -34.55 7.25 -21.35
CA ARG A 343 -33.26 6.58 -21.06
C ARG A 343 -32.06 7.30 -21.67
N LYS A 344 -32.20 7.90 -22.86
CA LYS A 344 -31.12 8.65 -23.53
C LYS A 344 -30.76 9.99 -22.86
N ARG A 345 -31.60 10.55 -22.00
CA ARG A 345 -31.37 11.84 -21.32
C ARG A 345 -30.55 11.75 -20.02
N LYS A 346 -30.16 10.55 -19.56
CA LYS A 346 -29.57 10.32 -18.22
C LYS A 346 -28.13 9.76 -18.22
N GLN A 347 -27.42 9.77 -19.35
CA GLN A 347 -25.98 9.49 -19.36
C GLN A 347 -25.19 10.79 -19.59
N PRO A 348 -24.16 11.09 -18.78
CA PRO A 348 -23.19 12.13 -19.10
C PRO A 348 -22.32 11.64 -20.28
N SER A 349 -22.06 12.53 -21.23
CA SER A 349 -21.23 12.29 -22.41
C SER A 349 -19.73 12.37 -22.07
N ASP A 350 -19.01 11.27 -22.26
CA ASP A 350 -17.55 11.25 -22.35
C ASP A 350 -17.11 11.80 -23.72
N VAL A 351 -16.67 13.06 -23.78
CA VAL A 351 -15.84 13.57 -24.89
C VAL A 351 -14.88 14.60 -24.30
N ASP A 352 -13.65 14.17 -24.00
CA ASP A 352 -12.44 14.97 -24.17
C ASP A 352 -11.20 14.06 -23.97
N ARG A 353 -10.76 13.44 -25.08
CA ARG A 353 -9.39 12.93 -25.26
C ARG A 353 -8.82 13.60 -26.51
N PRO A 354 -7.61 14.17 -26.47
CA PRO A 354 -6.97 14.72 -27.65
C PRO A 354 -6.40 13.59 -28.52
N GLU A 355 -6.77 13.58 -29.79
CA GLU A 355 -6.21 12.69 -30.81
C GLU A 355 -4.79 13.12 -31.21
N SER A 356 -3.94 12.11 -31.32
CA SER A 356 -2.59 12.15 -31.88
C SER A 356 -2.63 12.44 -33.39
N VAL A 357 -1.87 13.45 -33.81
CA VAL A 357 -1.58 13.72 -35.22
C VAL A 357 -0.36 12.91 -35.65
N ASP A 358 -0.59 11.90 -36.48
CA ASP A 358 0.43 11.31 -37.34
C ASP A 358 0.82 12.32 -38.43
N ARG A 359 2.13 12.57 -38.57
CA ARG A 359 2.73 13.15 -39.77
C ARG A 359 3.90 12.27 -40.20
N ASP A 360 3.65 11.44 -41.20
CA ASP A 360 4.67 10.97 -42.12
C ASP A 360 4.66 11.84 -43.37
N GLY A 361 5.85 12.22 -43.86
CA GLY A 361 6.05 12.62 -45.25
C GLY A 361 6.96 13.83 -45.52
N GLN A 362 8.26 13.56 -45.69
CA GLN A 362 9.16 14.12 -46.72
C GLN A 362 9.42 15.64 -46.76
N ASN A 363 10.57 16.09 -46.26
CA ASN A 363 11.78 16.43 -47.04
C ASN A 363 12.91 16.89 -46.10
#